data_AF-A0A937FW40-F1
#
_entry.id   AF-A0A937FW40-F1
#
_cell.length_a   1.000
_cell.length_b   1.000
_cell.length_c   1.000
_cell.angle_alpha   90.00
_cell.angle_beta   90.00
_cell.angle_gamma   90.00
#
_symmetry.space_group_name_H-M   'P 1'
#
loop_
_entity.id
_entity.type
_entity.pdbx_description
1 polymer ?
#
loop_
_entity_poly.entity_id
_entity_poly.type
_entity_poly.pdbx_seq_one_letter_code
_entity_poly.pdbx_strand_id
1 'polypeptide(L)'
;MDTKKIVERAKSSKFYMWLLNMGLERMIPFNKPHGFKVEEIKDDYIKTSLPYKKRNFNHIRGLHACALATLSEFTTGFLMVSRLDPKKYRIILKTLEMDYHYQGKMRAYGTFTLTEDWLNDQIYKPLEANEAVVVICEIKIHDEEGNHLTTGKVHWQVKSWSKVRTKA
;
A
#
# COMPACT_ATOMS: atom_id res chain seq x y z
N MET A 1 5.27 15.88 -13.01
CA MET A 1 4.37 16.04 -11.85
C MET A 1 5.18 15.79 -10.60
N ASP A 2 5.26 16.73 -9.68
CA ASP A 2 5.89 16.50 -8.38
C ASP A 2 4.92 15.68 -7.51
N THR A 3 5.18 14.38 -7.41
CA THR A 3 4.31 13.42 -6.71
C THR A 3 4.17 13.75 -5.23
N LYS A 4 5.23 14.26 -4.58
CA LYS A 4 5.20 14.67 -3.17
C LYS A 4 4.21 15.80 -2.96
N LYS A 5 4.26 16.83 -3.80
CA LYS A 5 3.36 17.99 -3.72
C LYS A 5 1.88 17.61 -3.88
N ILE A 6 1.57 16.61 -4.71
CA ILE A 6 0.20 16.14 -4.92
C ILE A 6 -0.29 15.36 -3.71
N VAL A 7 0.56 14.46 -3.18
CA VAL A 7 0.24 13.71 -1.96
C VAL A 7 -0.02 14.67 -0.79
N GLU A 8 0.84 15.67 -0.59
CA GLU A 8 0.66 16.68 0.46
C GLU A 8 -0.68 17.42 0.34
N ARG A 9 -1.04 17.87 -0.87
CA ARG A 9 -2.31 18.58 -1.10
C ARG A 9 -3.52 17.64 -1.02
N ALA A 10 -3.36 16.36 -1.34
CA ALA A 10 -4.43 15.37 -1.27
C ALA A 10 -4.92 15.13 0.16
N LYS A 11 -4.07 15.38 1.18
CA LYS A 11 -4.44 15.29 2.60
C LYS A 11 -5.60 16.21 2.99
N SER A 12 -5.72 17.37 2.34
CA SER A 12 -6.72 18.39 2.66
C SER A 12 -7.67 18.74 1.51
N SER A 13 -7.48 18.19 0.31
CA SER A 13 -8.25 18.57 -0.87
C SER A 13 -8.76 17.38 -1.68
N LYS A 14 -10.08 17.32 -1.86
CA LYS A 14 -10.76 16.33 -2.72
C LYS A 14 -10.31 16.39 -4.19
N PHE A 15 -10.00 17.58 -4.70
CA PHE A 15 -9.50 17.74 -6.07
C PHE A 15 -8.12 17.12 -6.23
N TYR A 16 -7.21 17.34 -5.28
CA TYR A 16 -5.89 16.71 -5.31
C TYR A 16 -5.95 15.21 -5.03
N MET A 17 -6.90 14.75 -4.21
CA MET A 17 -7.17 13.32 -4.03
C MET A 17 -7.63 12.66 -5.34
N TRP A 18 -8.49 13.33 -6.12
CA TRP A 18 -8.88 12.86 -7.44
C TRP A 18 -7.69 12.82 -8.41
N LEU A 19 -6.88 13.88 -8.46
CA LEU A 19 -5.64 13.91 -9.25
C LEU A 19 -4.66 12.80 -8.85
N LEU A 20 -4.51 12.54 -7.55
CA LEU A 20 -3.66 11.48 -7.02
C LEU A 20 -4.13 10.12 -7.55
N ASN A 21 -5.41 9.81 -7.41
CA ASN A 21 -5.98 8.55 -7.90
C ASN A 21 -5.85 8.40 -9.43
N MET A 22 -6.06 9.47 -10.20
CA MET A 22 -5.81 9.43 -11.65
C MET A 22 -4.35 9.17 -12.01
N GLY A 23 -3.42 9.80 -11.28
CA GLY A 23 -1.99 9.60 -11.46
C GLY A 23 -1.60 8.15 -11.17
N LEU A 24 -2.09 7.60 -10.06
CA LEU A 24 -1.88 6.21 -9.65
C LEU A 24 -2.37 5.20 -10.69
N GLU A 25 -3.59 5.37 -11.21
CA GLU A 25 -4.13 4.50 -12.26
C GLU A 25 -3.28 4.51 -13.55
N ARG A 26 -2.61 5.63 -13.85
CA ARG A 26 -1.74 5.75 -15.02
C ARG A 26 -0.35 5.18 -14.77
N MET A 27 0.19 5.35 -13.56
CA MET A 27 1.53 4.91 -13.18
C MET A 27 1.60 3.40 -12.89
N ILE A 28 0.52 2.81 -12.40
CA ILE A 28 0.43 1.38 -12.08
C ILE A 28 -0.63 0.77 -13.00
N PRO A 29 -0.25 0.27 -14.20
CA PRO A 29 -1.21 -0.24 -15.19
C PRO A 29 -2.13 -1.35 -14.65
N PHE A 30 -1.62 -2.15 -13.71
CA PHE A 30 -2.38 -3.17 -13.01
C PHE A 30 -3.57 -2.58 -12.22
N ASN A 31 -3.43 -1.40 -11.63
CA ASN A 31 -4.48 -0.83 -10.79
C ASN A 31 -5.67 -0.31 -11.59
N LYS A 32 -5.46 0.18 -12.82
CA LYS A 32 -6.49 0.75 -13.68
C LYS A 32 -7.71 -0.17 -13.88
N PRO A 33 -7.59 -1.45 -14.29
CA PRO A 33 -8.74 -2.33 -14.42
C PRO A 33 -9.42 -2.64 -13.09
N HIS A 34 -8.68 -2.66 -11.98
CA HIS A 34 -9.18 -3.06 -10.65
C HIS A 34 -9.78 -1.91 -9.83
N GLY A 35 -9.43 -0.66 -10.15
CA GLY A 35 -10.04 0.53 -9.56
C GLY A 35 -9.76 0.69 -8.07
N PHE A 36 -8.55 0.33 -7.63
CA PHE A 36 -8.05 0.66 -6.30
C PHE A 36 -8.04 2.18 -6.13
N LYS A 37 -8.41 2.66 -4.94
CA LYS A 37 -8.44 4.09 -4.64
C LYS A 37 -7.78 4.38 -3.30
N VAL A 38 -7.10 5.51 -3.20
CA VAL A 38 -6.80 6.17 -1.93
C VAL A 38 -8.04 6.98 -1.56
N GLU A 39 -8.67 6.63 -0.44
CA GLU A 39 -9.84 7.30 0.11
C GLU A 39 -9.43 8.44 1.05
N GLU A 40 -8.37 8.22 1.81
CA GLU A 40 -7.82 9.17 2.77
C GLU A 40 -6.31 8.96 2.91
N ILE A 41 -5.56 10.06 3.06
CA ILE A 41 -4.14 10.02 3.37
C ILE A 41 -3.79 11.15 4.34
N LYS A 42 -2.94 10.83 5.30
CA LYS A 42 -2.32 11.74 6.27
C LYS A 42 -0.83 11.42 6.34
N ASP A 43 -0.09 12.07 7.23
CA ASP A 43 1.34 11.78 7.42
C ASP A 43 1.58 10.35 7.89
N ASP A 44 0.83 9.90 8.88
CA ASP A 44 1.03 8.60 9.53
C ASP A 44 -0.04 7.58 9.14
N TYR A 45 -1.00 7.92 8.29
CA TYR A 45 -2.18 7.10 8.04
C TYR A 45 -2.60 7.09 6.58
N ILE A 46 -3.13 5.95 6.13
CA ILE A 46 -3.78 5.81 4.84
C ILE A 46 -5.03 4.95 4.96
N LYS A 47 -6.05 5.29 4.15
CA LYS A 47 -7.18 4.42 3.83
C LYS A 47 -7.28 4.23 2.33
N THR A 48 -7.41 2.98 1.90
CA THR A 48 -7.62 2.64 0.49
C THR A 48 -8.87 1.76 0.33
N SER A 49 -9.35 1.60 -0.90
CA SER A 49 -10.47 0.71 -1.19
C SER A 49 -10.29 -0.13 -2.46
N LEU A 50 -10.96 -1.28 -2.47
CA LEU A 50 -11.16 -2.17 -3.61
C LEU A 50 -12.67 -2.28 -3.90
N PRO A 51 -13.17 -1.81 -5.05
CA PRO A 51 -14.59 -1.89 -5.38
C PRO A 51 -15.02 -3.33 -5.69
N TYR A 52 -16.23 -3.68 -5.27
CA TYR A 52 -16.91 -4.90 -5.70
C TYR A 52 -17.46 -4.72 -7.12
N LYS A 53 -16.68 -5.17 -8.11
CA LYS A 53 -17.04 -5.08 -9.54
C LYS A 53 -16.58 -6.33 -10.29
N LYS A 54 -17.18 -6.59 -11.45
CA LYS A 54 -16.93 -7.79 -12.28
C LYS A 54 -15.45 -8.12 -12.50
N ARG A 55 -14.61 -7.11 -12.75
CA ARG A 55 -13.16 -7.29 -12.97
C ARG A 55 -12.39 -7.78 -11.73
N ASN A 56 -13.00 -7.69 -10.55
CA ASN A 56 -12.43 -8.09 -9.27
C ASN A 56 -13.09 -9.35 -8.72
N PHE A 57 -13.96 -10.02 -9.49
CA PHE A 57 -14.64 -11.22 -9.02
C PHE A 57 -13.77 -12.46 -9.15
N ASN A 58 -13.92 -13.38 -8.21
CA ASN A 58 -13.51 -14.78 -8.35
C ASN A 58 -14.65 -15.63 -8.96
N HIS A 59 -14.42 -16.93 -9.10
CA HIS A 59 -15.36 -17.89 -9.70
C HIS A 59 -16.69 -18.04 -8.93
N ILE A 60 -16.74 -17.66 -7.64
CA ILE A 60 -17.97 -17.65 -6.81
C ILE A 60 -18.54 -16.24 -6.59
N ARG A 61 -18.16 -15.27 -7.44
CA ARG A 61 -18.59 -13.86 -7.36
C ARG A 61 -18.24 -13.16 -6.04
N GLY A 62 -17.20 -13.58 -5.32
CA GLY A 62 -16.57 -12.77 -4.28
C GLY A 62 -15.42 -11.95 -4.83
N LEU A 63 -14.87 -11.01 -4.04
CA LEU A 63 -13.61 -10.34 -4.36
C LEU A 63 -12.48 -11.37 -4.53
N HIS A 64 -11.68 -11.20 -5.57
CA HIS A 64 -10.60 -12.11 -5.91
C HIS A 64 -9.50 -12.07 -4.84
N ALA A 65 -8.98 -13.24 -4.47
CA ALA A 65 -7.93 -13.38 -3.47
C ALA A 65 -6.73 -12.47 -3.77
N CYS A 66 -6.19 -12.56 -4.98
CA CYS A 66 -5.09 -11.67 -5.40
C CYS A 66 -5.46 -10.18 -5.41
N ALA A 67 -6.72 -9.79 -5.62
CA ALA A 67 -7.11 -8.38 -5.55
C ALA A 67 -7.11 -7.87 -4.10
N LEU A 68 -7.52 -8.70 -3.14
CA LEU A 68 -7.41 -8.41 -1.69
C LEU A 68 -5.95 -8.39 -1.22
N ALA A 69 -5.12 -9.29 -1.76
CA ALA A 69 -3.68 -9.30 -1.53
C ALA A 69 -3.04 -8.00 -2.07
N THR A 70 -3.38 -7.58 -3.28
CA THR A 70 -2.95 -6.29 -3.83
C THR A 70 -3.47 -5.11 -3.01
N LEU A 71 -4.69 -5.15 -2.47
CA LEU A 71 -5.16 -4.08 -1.57
C LEU A 71 -4.26 -3.95 -0.34
N SER A 72 -3.83 -5.09 0.23
CA SER A 72 -2.92 -5.14 1.40
C SER A 72 -1.52 -4.59 1.06
N GLU A 73 -0.96 -5.05 -0.05
CA GLU A 73 0.33 -4.58 -0.58
C GLU A 73 0.28 -3.07 -0.90
N PHE A 74 -0.68 -2.65 -1.71
CA PHE A 74 -0.84 -1.27 -2.15
C PHE A 74 -1.00 -0.31 -0.97
N THR A 75 -1.80 -0.67 0.04
CA THR A 75 -2.05 0.20 1.21
C THR A 75 -0.77 0.41 2.01
N THR A 76 -0.08 -0.68 2.36
CA THR A 76 1.13 -0.61 3.18
C THR A 76 2.29 0.02 2.41
N GLY A 77 2.49 -0.40 1.16
CA GLY A 77 3.55 0.09 0.28
C GLY A 77 3.39 1.57 -0.08
N PHE A 78 2.16 2.04 -0.34
CA PHE A 78 1.95 3.45 -0.69
C PHE A 78 2.27 4.39 0.48
N LEU A 79 1.83 4.06 1.70
CA LEU A 79 2.18 4.86 2.88
C LEU A 79 3.70 4.86 3.11
N MET A 80 4.35 3.70 3.02
CA MET A 80 5.82 3.59 3.12
C MET A 80 6.54 4.49 2.10
N VAL A 81 6.16 4.44 0.82
CA VAL A 81 6.76 5.27 -0.25
C VAL A 81 6.47 6.76 -0.05
N SER A 82 5.33 7.12 0.55
CA SER A 82 5.01 8.51 0.83
C SER A 82 5.87 9.11 1.95
N ARG A 83 6.40 8.26 2.85
CA ARG A 83 7.18 8.67 4.03
C ARG A 83 8.68 8.51 3.85
N LEU A 84 9.12 7.52 3.09
CA LEU A 84 10.50 7.33 2.73
C LEU A 84 10.82 8.08 1.43
N ASP A 85 11.96 8.79 1.37
CA ASP A 85 12.35 9.45 0.14
C ASP A 85 12.71 8.41 -0.95
N PRO A 86 11.90 8.26 -2.03
CA PRO A 86 12.14 7.25 -3.04
C PRO A 86 13.43 7.49 -3.84
N LYS A 87 14.01 8.69 -3.74
CA LYS A 87 15.33 9.02 -4.30
C LYS A 87 16.48 8.45 -3.46
N LYS A 88 16.27 8.20 -2.17
CA LYS A 88 17.29 7.67 -1.24
C LYS A 88 17.16 6.17 -1.03
N TYR A 89 15.92 5.69 -0.97
CA TYR A 89 15.64 4.29 -0.65
C TYR A 89 14.86 3.60 -1.77
N ARG A 90 15.23 2.35 -2.03
CA ARG A 90 14.47 1.39 -2.81
C ARG A 90 13.66 0.53 -1.86
N ILE A 91 12.37 0.37 -2.16
CA ILE A 91 11.43 -0.47 -1.41
C ILE A 91 10.97 -1.60 -2.33
N ILE A 92 11.06 -2.85 -1.87
CA ILE A 92 10.65 -4.02 -2.64
C ILE A 92 9.86 -5.00 -1.77
N LEU A 93 8.76 -5.51 -2.31
CA LEU A 93 8.01 -6.60 -1.70
C LEU A 93 8.85 -7.89 -1.76
N LYS A 94 9.20 -8.43 -0.60
CA LYS A 94 9.96 -9.69 -0.48
C LYS A 94 9.05 -10.89 -0.29
N THR A 95 8.05 -10.74 0.57
CA THR A 95 7.12 -11.80 0.96
C THR A 95 5.75 -11.18 1.23
N LEU A 96 4.70 -11.86 0.80
CA LEU A 96 3.32 -11.49 1.09
C LEU A 96 2.60 -12.73 1.60
N GLU A 97 2.17 -12.68 2.85
CA GLU A 97 1.37 -13.73 3.49
C GLU A 97 -0.05 -13.21 3.66
N MET A 98 -1.04 -14.05 3.40
CA MET A 98 -2.45 -13.67 3.41
C MET A 98 -3.30 -14.74 4.09
N ASP A 99 -4.00 -14.35 5.15
CA ASP A 99 -5.07 -15.12 5.76
C ASP A 99 -6.41 -14.60 5.25
N TYR A 100 -7.30 -15.50 4.80
CA TYR A 100 -8.63 -15.17 4.28
C TYR A 100 -9.70 -15.68 5.25
N HIS A 101 -10.41 -14.74 5.89
CA HIS A 101 -11.33 -15.02 6.99
C HIS A 101 -12.79 -14.99 6.53
N TYR A 102 -13.14 -14.05 5.65
CA TYR A 102 -14.51 -13.85 5.19
C TYR A 102 -14.60 -13.51 3.69
N GLN A 103 -15.69 -13.94 3.05
CA GLN A 103 -15.89 -13.72 1.63
C GLN A 103 -16.30 -12.27 1.35
N GLY A 104 -15.45 -11.51 0.67
CA GLY A 104 -15.77 -10.12 0.29
C GLY A 104 -16.83 -10.04 -0.82
N LYS A 105 -18.07 -9.70 -0.48
CA LYS A 105 -19.17 -9.48 -1.46
C LYS A 105 -19.59 -8.02 -1.63
N MET A 106 -18.81 -7.11 -1.07
CA MET A 106 -19.02 -5.66 -1.13
C MET A 106 -17.65 -4.97 -1.20
N ARG A 107 -17.62 -3.64 -1.19
CA ARG A 107 -16.35 -2.92 -1.25
C ARG A 107 -15.49 -3.26 -0.03
N ALA A 108 -14.20 -3.45 -0.26
CA ALA A 108 -13.23 -3.70 0.79
C ALA A 108 -12.36 -2.46 1.03
N TYR A 109 -11.90 -2.30 2.26
CA TYR A 109 -11.07 -1.20 2.73
C TYR A 109 -9.84 -1.71 3.46
N GLY A 110 -8.69 -1.13 3.14
CA GLY A 110 -7.46 -1.29 3.90
C GLY A 110 -7.13 -0.01 4.65
N THR A 111 -6.80 -0.12 5.93
CA THR A 111 -6.29 1.01 6.73
C THR A 111 -4.95 0.64 7.31
N PHE A 112 -3.99 1.56 7.24
CA PHE A 112 -2.66 1.33 7.78
C PHE A 112 -2.07 2.60 8.37
N THR A 113 -1.27 2.44 9.41
CA THR A 113 -0.62 3.52 10.15
C THR A 113 0.85 3.24 10.37
N LEU A 114 1.69 4.26 10.24
CA LEU A 114 3.13 4.22 10.47
C LEU A 114 3.56 5.50 11.19
N THR A 115 4.13 5.36 12.39
CA THR A 115 4.64 6.49 13.16
C THR A 115 6.08 6.83 12.79
N GLU A 116 6.51 8.05 13.11
CA GLU A 116 7.92 8.45 12.92
C GLU A 116 8.86 7.59 13.79
N ASP A 117 8.47 7.27 15.02
CA ASP A 117 9.23 6.39 15.91
C ASP A 117 9.40 5.00 15.30
N TRP A 118 8.35 4.45 14.68
CA TRP A 118 8.44 3.17 13.99
C TRP A 118 9.41 3.23 12.81
N LEU A 119 9.41 4.31 12.02
CA LEU A 119 10.38 4.49 10.93
C LEU A 119 11.81 4.57 11.46
N ASN A 120 12.04 5.30 12.56
CA ASN A 120 13.34 5.40 13.21
C ASN A 120 13.84 4.04 13.68
N ASP A 121 13.01 3.30 14.41
CA ASP A 121 13.41 2.05 15.06
C ASP A 121 13.49 0.88 14.09
N GLN A 122 12.57 0.78 13.12
CA GLN A 122 12.48 -0.36 12.21
C GLN A 122 13.24 -0.15 10.91
N ILE A 123 13.56 1.10 10.54
CA ILE A 123 14.18 1.40 9.24
C ILE A 123 15.47 2.18 9.38
N TYR A 124 15.44 3.39 9.93
CA TYR A 124 16.60 4.28 9.88
C TYR A 124 17.77 3.75 10.71
N LYS A 125 17.56 3.42 12.00
CA LYS A 125 18.62 2.87 12.87
C LYS A 125 19.17 1.54 12.33
N PRO A 126 18.36 0.55 11.92
CA PRO A 126 18.89 -0.69 11.35
C PRO A 126 19.72 -0.49 10.07
N LEU A 127 19.39 0.50 9.24
CA LEU A 127 20.12 0.79 8.00
C LEU A 127 21.47 1.47 8.21
N GLU A 128 21.78 1.98 9.41
CA GLU A 128 23.12 2.46 9.74
C GLU A 128 24.12 1.30 9.83
N ALA A 129 23.67 0.14 10.35
CA ALA A 129 24.49 -1.05 10.52
C ALA A 129 24.34 -2.07 9.38
N ASN A 130 23.24 -2.04 8.62
CA ASN A 130 22.92 -3.04 7.61
C ASN A 130 22.72 -2.41 6.23
N GLU A 131 23.10 -3.12 5.16
CA GLU A 131 22.85 -2.63 3.80
C GLU A 131 21.36 -2.57 3.43
N ALA A 132 20.54 -3.41 4.08
CA ALA A 132 19.10 -3.49 3.85
C ALA A 132 18.41 -3.98 5.13
N VAL A 133 17.14 -3.61 5.30
CA VAL A 133 16.27 -4.09 6.37
C VAL A 133 14.99 -4.63 5.76
N VAL A 134 14.38 -5.63 6.42
CA VAL A 134 13.05 -6.13 6.06
C VAL A 134 12.11 -5.82 7.21
N VAL A 135 11.07 -5.05 6.92
CA VAL A 135 10.01 -4.71 7.89
C VAL A 135 8.72 -5.43 7.52
N ILE A 136 7.95 -5.81 8.52
CA ILE A 136 6.69 -6.54 8.35
C ILE A 136 5.56 -5.57 8.65
N CYS A 137 4.73 -5.29 7.63
CA CYS A 137 3.53 -4.49 7.77
C CYS A 137 2.32 -5.44 7.83
N GLU A 138 1.74 -5.60 9.01
CA GLU A 138 0.47 -6.30 9.16
C GLU A 138 -0.71 -5.35 8.89
N ILE A 139 -1.63 -5.77 8.03
CA ILE A 139 -2.81 -5.00 7.67
C ILE A 139 -4.05 -5.90 7.68
N LYS A 140 -5.16 -5.34 8.15
CA LYS A 140 -6.47 -6.00 8.12
C LYS A 140 -7.37 -5.31 7.12
N ILE A 141 -8.02 -6.10 6.28
CA ILE A 141 -8.98 -5.62 5.28
C ILE A 141 -10.39 -5.91 5.80
N HIS A 142 -11.23 -4.89 5.81
CA HIS A 142 -12.63 -4.99 6.20
C HIS A 142 -13.55 -4.55 5.07
N ASP A 143 -14.78 -5.03 5.05
CA ASP A 143 -15.78 -4.58 4.10
C ASP A 143 -16.63 -3.40 4.63
N GLU A 144 -17.62 -2.94 3.85
CA GLU A 144 -18.51 -1.82 4.23
C GLU A 144 -19.32 -2.08 5.51
N GLU A 145 -19.56 -3.34 5.85
CA GLU A 145 -20.27 -3.76 7.07
C GLU A 145 -19.30 -4.05 8.24
N GLY A 146 -18.00 -3.96 8.00
CA GLY A 146 -16.97 -4.23 9.01
C GLY A 146 -16.59 -5.71 9.13
N ASN A 147 -17.02 -6.59 8.22
CA ASN A 147 -16.58 -7.97 8.23
C ASN A 147 -15.07 -8.02 7.92
N HIS A 148 -14.31 -8.72 8.76
CA HIS A 148 -12.88 -8.90 8.56
C HIS A 148 -12.64 -9.89 7.43
N LEU A 149 -12.23 -9.39 6.26
CA LEU A 149 -12.05 -10.19 5.06
C LEU A 149 -10.72 -10.93 5.07
N THR A 150 -9.63 -10.20 5.31
CA THR A 150 -8.27 -10.76 5.23
C THR A 150 -7.31 -10.09 6.21
N THR A 151 -6.32 -10.84 6.68
CA THR A 151 -5.11 -10.29 7.31
C THR A 151 -3.92 -10.52 6.37
N GLY A 152 -3.21 -9.45 6.02
CA GLY A 152 -2.01 -9.51 5.20
C GLY A 152 -0.78 -9.16 6.01
N LYS A 153 0.29 -9.95 5.89
CA LYS A 153 1.64 -9.59 6.36
C LYS A 153 2.52 -9.31 5.15
N VAL A 154 2.86 -8.03 4.99
CA VAL A 154 3.59 -7.53 3.82
C VAL A 154 5.03 -7.24 4.21
N HIS A 155 5.97 -8.01 3.68
CA HIS A 155 7.38 -7.91 4.04
C HIS A 155 8.08 -7.00 3.05
N TRP A 156 8.38 -5.78 3.49
CA TRP A 156 9.04 -4.76 2.68
C TRP A 156 10.53 -4.74 2.95
N GLN A 157 11.33 -5.03 1.92
CA GLN A 157 12.76 -4.75 1.97
C GLN A 157 13.00 -3.28 1.65
N VAL A 158 13.65 -2.57 2.56
CA VAL A 158 14.15 -1.21 2.36
C VAL A 158 15.67 -1.26 2.22
N LYS A 159 16.21 -0.68 1.14
CA LYS A 159 17.64 -0.63 0.85
C LYS A 159 18.03 0.73 0.31
N SER A 160 19.13 1.32 0.78
CA SER A 160 19.64 2.57 0.19
C SER A 160 20.08 2.34 -1.26
N TRP A 161 19.74 3.25 -2.17
CA TRP A 161 20.17 3.17 -3.57
C TRP A 161 21.69 3.12 -3.74
N SER A 162 22.45 3.77 -2.85
CA SER A 162 23.93 3.74 -2.86
C SER A 162 24.52 2.35 -2.62
N LYS A 163 23.73 1.42 -2.05
CA LYS A 163 24.12 0.04 -1.77
C LYS A 163 23.49 -0.97 -2.73
N VAL A 164 22.71 -0.52 -3.72
CA VAL A 164 22.12 -1.40 -4.73
C VAL A 164 23.19 -1.80 -5.74
N ARG A 165 23.52 -3.10 -5.78
CA ARG A 165 24.34 -3.69 -6.84
C ARG A 165 23.42 -4.21 -7.93
N THR A 166 23.14 -3.43 -8.95
CA THR A 166 22.50 -3.96 -10.16
C THR A 166 23.52 -4.86 -10.86
N LYS A 167 23.20 -6.15 -11.03
CA LYS A 167 23.92 -6.96 -12.02
C LYS A 167 23.60 -6.36 -13.39
N ALA A 168 24.65 -5.93 -14.09
CA ALA A 168 24.58 -5.58 -15.50
C ALA A 168 24.22 -6.82 -16.33
#